data_AF-A0A3D2LFX5-F1
#
_entry.id   AF-A0A3D2LFX5-F1
#
_cell.length_a   1.000
_cell.length_b   1.000
_cell.length_c   1.000
_cell.angle_alpha   90.00
_cell.angle_beta   90.00
_cell.angle_gamma   90.00
#
_symmetry.space_group_name_H-M   'P 1'
#
loop_
_entity.id
_entity.type
_entity.pdbx_description
1 polymer ?
#
loop_
_entity_poly.entity_id
_entity_poly.type
_entity_poly.pdbx_seq_one_letter_code
_entity_poly.pdbx_strand_id
1 'polypeptide(L)'
;MHDFRFRAALAGAVSLLALHACGNANSASEASLGSQTQPVQIQVPPAGQLPTDVTPLAYRLELKTDPDADSFSGNVAIDVALTAPHARIWLHSVDQTVLS
;
A
#
# COMPACT_ATOMS: atom_id res chain seq x y z
N MET A 1 -61.02 -26.77 39.38
CA MET A 1 -61.68 -26.64 38.07
C MET A 1 -61.64 -25.19 37.62
N HIS A 2 -60.47 -24.66 37.28
CA HIS A 2 -60.35 -23.33 36.65
C HIS A 2 -59.29 -23.35 35.53
N ASP A 3 -59.05 -24.53 34.97
CA ASP A 3 -58.47 -24.70 33.65
C ASP A 3 -59.50 -24.19 32.62
N PHE A 4 -59.06 -23.44 31.62
CA PHE A 4 -59.79 -22.93 30.43
C PHE A 4 -60.01 -21.42 30.26
N ARG A 5 -59.65 -20.54 31.21
CA ARG A 5 -59.81 -19.08 30.99
C ARG A 5 -58.53 -18.35 30.57
N PHE A 6 -57.43 -19.07 30.34
CA PHE A 6 -56.10 -18.49 30.03
C PHE A 6 -55.64 -18.74 28.58
N ARG A 7 -56.59 -18.85 27.63
CA ARG A 7 -56.31 -19.11 26.21
C ARG A 7 -56.77 -18.02 25.24
N ALA A 8 -57.03 -16.80 25.72
CA ALA A 8 -57.64 -15.75 24.89
C ALA A 8 -56.93 -14.37 24.92
N ALA A 9 -55.65 -14.31 25.30
CA ALA A 9 -54.89 -13.05 25.22
C ALA A 9 -53.48 -13.23 24.62
N LEU A 10 -53.30 -14.28 23.82
CA LEU A 10 -52.05 -14.54 23.09
C LEU A 10 -52.17 -14.05 21.63
N ALA A 11 -52.43 -12.75 21.41
CA ALA A 11 -52.53 -12.23 20.04
C ALA A 11 -52.13 -10.74 19.85
N GLY A 12 -51.60 -10.06 20.87
CA GLY A 12 -51.46 -8.59 20.81
C GLY A 12 -50.05 -8.01 20.90
N ALA A 13 -49.07 -8.70 21.51
CA ALA A 13 -47.88 -8.02 22.03
C ALA A 13 -46.53 -8.58 21.54
N VAL A 14 -46.50 -9.37 20.47
CA VAL A 14 -45.24 -9.92 19.93
C VAL A 14 -44.76 -9.19 18.66
N SER A 15 -45.59 -8.38 18.00
CA SER A 15 -45.25 -7.78 16.70
C SER A 15 -44.52 -6.41 16.75
N LEU A 16 -44.17 -5.87 17.92
CA LEU A 16 -43.49 -4.56 18.01
C LEU A 16 -42.00 -4.61 18.38
N LEU A 17 -41.42 -5.79 18.62
CA LEU A 17 -39.98 -5.93 18.91
C LEU A 17 -39.10 -6.28 17.71
N ALA A 18 -39.68 -6.51 16.51
CA ALA A 18 -38.92 -6.98 15.36
C ALA A 18 -38.26 -5.87 14.50
N LEU A 19 -38.48 -4.58 14.78
CA LEU A 19 -37.92 -3.48 13.95
C LEU A 19 -36.65 -2.81 14.50
N HIS A 20 -36.19 -3.12 15.72
CA HIS A 20 -34.99 -2.47 16.28
C HIS A 20 -33.69 -3.27 16.11
N ALA A 21 -33.74 -4.44 15.46
CA ALA A 21 -32.57 -5.31 15.34
C ALA A 21 -31.63 -4.99 14.15
N CYS A 22 -32.02 -4.12 13.22
CA CYS A 22 -31.17 -3.73 12.08
C CYS A 22 -30.52 -2.34 12.22
N GLY A 23 -30.56 -1.73 13.40
CA GLY A 23 -30.06 -0.36 13.62
C GLY A 23 -28.68 -0.24 14.27
N ASN A 24 -28.09 -1.32 14.79
CA ASN A 24 -26.85 -1.23 15.57
C ASN A 24 -25.76 -2.16 15.03
N ALA A 25 -25.40 -1.98 13.76
CA ALA A 25 -24.13 -2.44 13.21
C ALA A 25 -23.00 -1.51 13.67
N ASN A 26 -22.79 -1.42 14.99
CA ASN A 26 -21.54 -0.92 15.53
C ASN A 26 -20.84 -2.09 16.22
N SER A 27 -19.66 -2.42 15.72
CA SER A 27 -18.65 -3.36 16.24
C SER A 27 -18.70 -4.80 15.70
N ALA A 28 -17.99 -5.02 14.59
CA ALA A 28 -16.88 -5.98 14.57
C ALA A 28 -16.08 -5.81 13.26
N SER A 29 -15.06 -4.95 13.33
CA SER A 29 -13.75 -5.25 12.73
C SER A 29 -13.74 -5.70 11.27
N GLU A 30 -14.16 -4.81 10.36
CA GLU A 30 -13.38 -4.66 9.14
C GLU A 30 -12.03 -4.07 9.55
N ALA A 31 -11.08 -4.94 9.88
CA ALA A 31 -9.70 -4.55 10.07
C ALA A 31 -9.26 -3.88 8.76
N SER A 32 -9.17 -2.55 8.82
CA SER A 32 -8.60 -1.63 7.84
C SER A 32 -7.97 -2.28 6.61
N LEU A 33 -8.79 -2.66 5.64
CA LEU A 33 -8.37 -2.76 4.23
C LEU A 33 -8.46 -1.40 3.52
N GLY A 34 -8.83 -0.36 4.27
CA GLY A 34 -8.39 0.98 3.94
C GLY A 34 -6.88 0.99 3.97
N SER A 35 -6.27 0.71 2.81
CA SER A 35 -4.92 1.10 2.48
C SER A 35 -4.88 2.59 2.78
N GLN A 36 -4.44 2.94 3.99
CA GLN A 36 -4.10 4.30 4.30
C GLN A 36 -2.91 4.54 3.40
N THR A 37 -3.17 5.12 2.23
CA THR A 37 -2.14 5.61 1.32
C THR A 37 -1.46 6.72 2.09
N GLN A 38 -0.51 6.35 2.94
CA GLN A 38 0.33 7.29 3.66
C GLN A 38 0.92 8.17 2.56
N PRO A 39 0.74 9.50 2.62
CA PRO A 39 1.22 10.38 1.59
C PRO A 39 2.71 10.14 1.41
N VAL A 40 3.07 9.76 0.18
CA VAL A 40 4.44 9.62 -0.28
C VAL A 40 5.19 10.90 0.14
N GLN A 41 6.11 10.75 1.09
CA GLN A 41 6.91 11.87 1.54
C GLN A 41 7.86 12.23 0.40
N ILE A 42 7.75 13.47 -0.09
CA ILE A 42 8.70 14.02 -1.06
C ILE A 42 10.02 14.15 -0.33
N GLN A 43 10.96 13.24 -0.59
CA GLN A 43 12.29 13.29 0.00
C GLN A 43 13.13 14.40 -0.65
N VAL A 44 13.90 15.11 0.16
CA VAL A 44 14.89 16.10 -0.32
C VAL A 44 16.07 15.33 -0.92
N PRO A 45 16.60 15.74 -2.09
CA PRO A 45 17.82 15.13 -2.63
C PRO A 45 18.96 15.21 -1.61
N PRO A 46 19.71 14.12 -1.38
CA PRO A 46 20.88 14.17 -0.52
C PRO A 46 21.95 15.08 -1.14
N ALA A 47 22.53 15.97 -0.34
CA ALA A 47 23.60 16.87 -0.79
C ALA A 47 24.97 16.17 -0.96
N GLY A 48 25.06 14.88 -0.64
CA GLY A 48 26.29 14.10 -0.66
C GLY A 48 25.99 12.61 -0.59
N GLN A 49 26.28 11.99 0.56
CA GLN A 49 26.09 10.55 0.75
C GLN A 49 24.64 10.13 0.53
N LEU A 50 24.44 9.04 -0.22
CA LEU A 50 23.12 8.45 -0.41
C LEU A 50 22.57 7.85 0.90
N PRO A 51 21.25 7.85 1.08
CA PRO A 51 20.59 7.10 2.14
C PRO A 51 20.99 5.61 2.15
N THR A 52 21.00 4.99 3.33
CA THR A 52 21.43 3.60 3.52
C THR A 52 20.27 2.59 3.46
N ASP A 53 19.07 3.05 3.17
CA ASP A 53 17.83 2.25 3.13
C ASP A 53 17.58 1.58 1.77
N VAL A 54 18.37 1.93 0.75
CA VAL A 54 18.42 1.27 -0.56
C VAL A 54 19.82 0.69 -0.79
N THR A 55 19.93 -0.63 -0.84
CA THR A 55 21.21 -1.33 -1.02
C THR A 55 21.24 -2.07 -2.35
N PRO A 56 22.19 -1.77 -3.27
CA PRO A 56 22.38 -2.55 -4.48
C PRO A 56 22.83 -3.98 -4.16
N LEU A 57 22.23 -4.96 -4.83
CA LEU A 57 22.55 -6.38 -4.69
C LEU A 57 23.35 -6.91 -5.87
N ALA A 58 23.01 -6.46 -7.08
CA ALA A 58 23.66 -6.87 -8.31
C ALA A 58 23.54 -5.80 -9.39
N TYR A 59 24.51 -5.79 -10.29
CA TYR A 59 24.55 -4.92 -11.46
C TYR A 59 24.69 -5.78 -12.72
N ARG A 60 23.91 -5.45 -13.75
CA ARG A 60 24.10 -5.95 -15.10
C ARG A 60 24.24 -4.75 -16.03
N LEU A 61 25.38 -4.67 -16.70
CA LEU A 61 25.73 -3.58 -17.60
C LEU A 61 25.81 -4.12 -19.02
N GLU A 62 24.98 -3.56 -19.90
CA GLU A 62 25.01 -3.83 -21.33
C GLU A 62 25.41 -2.54 -22.03
N LEU A 63 26.69 -2.43 -22.37
CA LEU A 63 27.25 -1.23 -22.97
C LEU A 63 27.59 -1.48 -24.43
N LYS A 64 27.23 -0.53 -25.28
CA LYS A 64 27.67 -0.43 -26.66
C LYS A 64 28.69 0.70 -26.77
N THR A 65 29.91 0.32 -27.11
CA THR A 65 31.04 1.23 -27.31
C THR A 65 31.54 1.11 -28.74
N ASP A 66 31.83 2.25 -29.36
CA ASP A 66 32.54 2.36 -30.62
C ASP A 66 33.79 3.22 -30.36
N PRO A 67 35.02 2.70 -30.57
CA PRO A 67 36.24 3.45 -30.34
C PRO A 67 36.36 4.74 -31.18
N ASP A 68 35.68 4.79 -32.33
CA ASP A 68 35.70 5.96 -33.22
C ASP A 68 34.60 6.99 -32.87
N ALA A 69 33.75 6.70 -31.87
CA ALA A 69 32.67 7.57 -31.42
C ALA A 69 32.99 8.28 -30.09
N ASP A 70 32.51 9.51 -29.95
CA ASP A 70 32.72 10.33 -28.74
C ASP A 70 31.86 9.94 -27.53
N SER A 71 30.95 8.96 -27.68
CA SER A 71 30.01 8.56 -26.63
C SER A 71 29.71 7.06 -26.64
N PHE A 72 29.17 6.57 -25.54
CA PHE A 72 28.64 5.22 -25.41
C PHE A 72 27.14 5.25 -25.13
N SER A 73 26.49 4.12 -25.36
CA SER A 73 25.09 3.91 -24.99
C SER A 73 24.94 2.56 -24.32
N GLY A 74 23.82 2.34 -23.64
CA GLY A 74 23.58 1.06 -23.02
C GLY A 74 22.47 1.07 -22.00
N ASN A 75 22.27 -0.08 -21.38
CA ASN A 75 21.29 -0.29 -20.32
C ASN A 75 22.01 -0.77 -19.06
N VAL A 76 21.54 -0.26 -17.93
CA VAL A 76 22.00 -0.67 -16.60
C VAL A 76 20.80 -1.19 -15.84
N ALA A 77 20.83 -2.47 -15.46
CA ALA A 77 19.87 -3.04 -14.53
C ALA A 77 20.53 -3.18 -13.16
N ILE A 78 19.87 -2.63 -12.14
CA ILE A 78 20.33 -2.63 -10.75
C ILE A 78 19.28 -3.34 -9.91
N ASP A 79 19.63 -4.49 -9.35
CA ASP A 79 18.76 -5.15 -8.38
C ASP A 79 19.02 -4.53 -7.01
N VAL A 80 17.96 -4.13 -6.30
CA VAL A 80 18.08 -3.41 -5.02
C VAL A 80 17.28 -4.09 -3.90
N ALA A 81 17.84 -4.09 -2.70
CA ALA A 81 17.12 -4.36 -1.46
C ALA A 81 16.65 -3.04 -0.83
N LEU A 82 15.41 -3.04 -0.36
CA LEU A 82 14.78 -1.91 0.33
C LEU A 82 14.51 -2.28 1.78
N THR A 83 14.95 -1.45 2.73
CA THR A 83 14.70 -1.70 4.17
C THR A 83 13.40 -1.08 4.67
N ALA A 84 12.75 -0.22 3.87
CA ALA A 84 11.48 0.43 4.15
C ALA A 84 10.69 0.66 2.84
N PRO A 85 9.41 1.07 2.88
CA PRO A 85 8.70 1.53 1.68
C PRO A 85 9.33 2.80 1.10
N HIS A 86 9.59 2.83 -0.21
CA HIS A 86 10.19 3.96 -0.91
C HIS A 86 9.27 4.53 -1.99
N ALA A 87 9.26 5.85 -2.09
CA ALA A 87 8.68 6.56 -3.23
C ALA A 87 9.71 7.06 -4.24
N ARG A 88 10.98 7.11 -3.83
CA ARG A 88 12.10 7.57 -4.63
C ARG A 88 13.35 6.82 -4.22
N ILE A 89 14.18 6.53 -5.21
CA ILE A 89 15.53 6.01 -5.05
C ILE A 89 16.48 7.09 -5.56
N TRP A 90 17.48 7.43 -4.77
CA TRP A 90 18.53 8.36 -5.16
C TRP A 90 19.71 7.59 -5.72
N LEU A 91 20.27 8.08 -6.82
CA LEU A 91 21.42 7.49 -7.49
C LEU A 91 22.34 8.61 -7.97
N HIS A 92 23.65 8.34 -7.99
CA HIS A 92 24.61 9.22 -8.63
C HIS A 92 24.61 9.00 -10.14
N SER A 93 24.59 10.10 -10.88
CA SER A 93 24.79 10.13 -12.33
C SER A 93 25.41 11.47 -12.69
N VAL A 94 26.44 11.44 -13.52
CA VAL A 94 27.18 12.62 -13.97
C VAL A 94 27.43 12.48 -15.46
N ASP A 95 27.18 13.55 -16.22
CA ASP A 95 27.38 13.63 -17.69
C ASP A 95 26.72 12.49 -18.48
N GLN A 96 25.60 11.97 -17.98
CA GLN A 96 24.81 10.93 -18.64
C GLN A 96 23.44 11.48 -19.02
N THR A 97 23.03 11.20 -20.25
CA THR A 97 21.65 11.40 -20.67
C THR A 97 20.86 10.12 -20.37
N VAL A 98 19.84 10.22 -19.53
CA VAL A 98 18.97 9.08 -19.18
C VAL A 98 17.79 9.02 -20.14
N LEU A 99 17.66 7.90 -20.85
CA LEU A 99 16.57 7.62 -21.79
C LEU A 99 15.57 6.65 -21.14
N SER A 100 14.32 6.66 -21.60
CA SER A 100 13.23 5.79 -21.11
C SER A 100 13.17 4.45 -21.81
#